data_AF-A0A2E0M373-F1
#
_entry.id   AF-A0A2E0M373-F1
#
_cell.length_a   1.000
_cell.length_b   1.000
_cell.length_c   1.000
_cell.angle_alpha   90.00
_cell.angle_beta   90.00
_cell.angle_gamma   90.00
#
_symmetry.space_group_name_H-M   'P 1'
#
loop_
_entity.id
_entity.type
_entity.pdbx_description
1 polymer ?
#
loop_
_entity_poly.entity_id
_entity_poly.type
_entity_poly.pdbx_seq_one_letter_code
_entity_poly.pdbx_strand_id
1 'polypeptide(L)'
;MTNFLSWLLGTWSNKHQAQSAPTLYKSVSVRWEQNDEFINSIHWGRRTPHEPYLKTYKKLVEVSDKEVILEHWGGTYSGLARNEDCDMVLKYDGQAWLGKFDTSMDETGEVITGHAELGVYGTKLFMRDRFLDSKGRIVWGADEIYKYLRVQ
;
A
#
# COMPACT_ATOMS: atom_id res chain seq x y z
N MET A 1 17.45 10.62 11.15
CA MET A 1 16.27 9.74 11.24
C MET A 1 15.20 10.33 10.33
N THR A 2 14.67 9.52 9.43
CA THR A 2 13.66 9.97 8.47
C THR A 2 12.32 10.22 9.17
N ASN A 3 11.51 11.15 8.67
CA ASN A 3 10.14 11.36 9.18
C ASN A 3 9.11 10.45 8.51
N PHE A 4 9.55 9.50 7.67
CA PHE A 4 8.67 8.67 6.87
C PHE A 4 7.70 7.84 7.73
N LEU A 5 8.21 7.15 8.75
CA LEU A 5 7.38 6.31 9.62
C LEU A 5 6.39 7.11 10.45
N SER A 6 6.78 8.28 10.97
CA SER A 6 5.84 9.11 11.74
C SER A 6 4.67 9.59 10.87
N TRP A 7 4.91 9.77 9.57
CA TRP A 7 3.87 10.12 8.61
C TRP A 7 3.06 8.94 8.13
N LEU A 8 3.62 7.73 8.06
CA LEU A 8 2.94 6.52 7.57
C LEU A 8 2.13 5.81 8.65
N LEU A 9 2.73 5.57 9.82
CA LEU A 9 2.15 4.76 10.90
C LEU A 9 0.87 5.40 11.44
N GLY A 10 -0.18 4.61 11.63
CA GLY A 10 -1.48 5.05 12.10
C GLY A 10 -2.64 4.39 11.35
N THR A 11 -3.85 4.78 11.71
CA THR A 11 -5.08 4.32 11.05
C THR A 11 -5.56 5.35 10.05
N TRP A 12 -6.03 4.89 8.90
CA TRP A 12 -6.42 5.71 7.77
C TRP A 12 -7.75 5.22 7.20
N SER A 13 -8.56 6.12 6.67
CA SER A 13 -9.83 5.75 6.03
C SER A 13 -10.12 6.60 4.80
N ASN A 14 -10.62 5.95 3.74
CA ASN A 14 -11.10 6.64 2.54
C ASN A 14 -12.60 6.99 2.64
N LYS A 15 -13.20 6.96 3.84
CA LYS A 15 -14.65 7.17 4.07
C LYS A 15 -15.23 8.33 3.25
N HIS A 16 -14.57 9.49 3.25
CA HIS A 16 -15.04 10.66 2.51
C HIS A 16 -15.03 10.44 0.98
N GLN A 17 -14.00 9.79 0.44
CA GLN A 17 -13.92 9.43 -0.98
C GLN A 17 -15.04 8.46 -1.36
N ALA A 18 -15.23 7.40 -0.58
CA ALA A 18 -16.29 6.41 -0.81
C ALA A 18 -17.69 6.99 -0.67
N GLN A 19 -17.92 7.95 0.23
CA GLN A 19 -19.20 8.64 0.35
C GLN A 19 -19.48 9.57 -0.84
N SER A 20 -18.43 10.15 -1.42
CA SER A 20 -18.56 11.10 -2.54
C SER A 20 -18.76 10.39 -3.89
N ALA A 21 -18.23 9.18 -4.05
CA ALA A 21 -18.39 8.37 -5.27
C ALA A 21 -18.60 6.88 -4.91
N PRO A 22 -19.78 6.53 -4.37
CA PRO A 22 -20.04 5.21 -3.78
C PRO A 22 -20.09 4.05 -4.77
N THR A 23 -20.28 4.34 -6.07
CA THR A 23 -20.22 3.33 -7.14
C THR A 23 -18.80 3.06 -7.63
N LEU A 24 -17.84 3.92 -7.25
CA LEU A 24 -16.46 3.84 -7.70
C LEU A 24 -15.53 3.33 -6.60
N TYR A 25 -15.77 3.73 -5.34
CA TYR A 25 -14.90 3.38 -4.22
C TYR A 25 -15.62 2.61 -3.14
N LYS A 26 -15.03 1.47 -2.75
CA LYS A 26 -15.40 0.80 -1.50
C LYS A 26 -14.89 1.62 -0.32
N SER A 27 -15.67 1.67 0.77
CA SER A 27 -15.20 2.23 2.04
C SER A 27 -14.28 1.22 2.75
N VAL A 28 -13.01 1.58 2.84
CA VAL A 28 -11.90 0.79 3.37
C VAL A 28 -11.15 1.60 4.41
N SER A 29 -10.63 0.89 5.41
CA SER A 29 -9.66 1.43 6.34
C SER A 29 -8.36 0.63 6.23
N VAL A 30 -7.24 1.32 6.41
CA VAL A 30 -5.91 0.72 6.47
C VAL A 30 -5.20 1.18 7.74
N ARG A 31 -4.53 0.25 8.42
CA ARG A 31 -3.63 0.56 9.54
C ARG A 31 -2.22 0.18 9.17
N TRP A 32 -1.33 1.14 9.32
CA TRP A 32 0.10 0.93 9.30
C TRP A 32 0.61 0.88 10.74
N GLU A 33 1.17 -0.26 11.14
CA GLU A 33 1.70 -0.45 12.50
C GLU A 33 3.05 -1.15 12.46
N GLN A 34 3.95 -0.79 13.37
CA GLN A 34 5.25 -1.40 13.49
C GLN A 34 5.30 -2.28 14.74
N ASN A 35 5.81 -3.51 14.59
CA ASN A 35 6.25 -4.34 15.70
C ASN A 35 7.78 -4.48 15.65
N ASP A 36 8.35 -5.37 16.46
CA ASP A 36 9.80 -5.53 16.57
C ASP A 36 10.50 -5.96 15.26
N GLU A 37 9.76 -6.53 14.30
CA GLU A 37 10.33 -7.11 13.09
C GLU A 37 9.84 -6.46 11.78
N PHE A 38 8.57 -6.05 11.74
CA PHE A 38 7.89 -5.63 10.52
C PHE A 38 7.04 -4.38 10.71
N ILE A 39 6.91 -3.65 9.61
CA ILE A 39 5.85 -2.69 9.37
C ILE A 39 4.73 -3.44 8.66
N ASN A 40 3.56 -3.46 9.29
CA ASN A 40 2.37 -4.14 8.81
C ASN A 40 1.43 -3.13 8.16
N SER A 41 0.92 -3.45 6.97
CA SER A 41 -0.24 -2.77 6.38
C SER A 41 -1.45 -3.70 6.49
N ILE A 42 -2.48 -3.29 7.21
CA ILE A 42 -3.66 -4.12 7.52
C ILE A 42 -4.89 -3.41 6.99
N HIS A 43 -5.67 -4.08 6.13
CA HIS A 43 -6.82 -3.49 5.45
C HIS A 43 -8.11 -4.23 5.79
N TRP A 44 -9.18 -3.47 6.01
CA TRP A 44 -10.50 -4.02 6.29
C TRP A 44 -11.62 -3.17 5.68
N GLY A 45 -12.74 -3.82 5.42
CA GLY A 45 -13.94 -3.14 4.95
C GLY A 45 -14.71 -2.48 6.09
N ARG A 46 -15.47 -1.42 5.79
CA ARG A 46 -16.32 -0.72 6.77
C ARG A 46 -17.23 -1.65 7.60
N ARG A 47 -17.78 -2.72 7.00
CA ARG A 47 -18.72 -3.64 7.65
C ARG A 47 -18.04 -4.79 8.40
N THR A 48 -16.75 -5.00 8.18
CA THR A 48 -16.01 -6.17 8.69
C THR A 48 -14.71 -5.72 9.38
N PRO A 49 -14.77 -4.83 10.40
CA PRO A 49 -13.57 -4.24 11.00
C PRO A 49 -12.71 -5.23 11.78
N HIS A 50 -13.25 -6.38 12.16
CA HIS A 50 -12.55 -7.44 12.88
C HIS A 50 -12.06 -8.56 11.94
N GLU A 51 -12.32 -8.43 10.64
CA GLU A 51 -11.96 -9.41 9.62
C GLU A 51 -11.17 -8.70 8.51
N PRO A 52 -9.88 -8.41 8.76
CA PRO A 52 -9.03 -7.82 7.74
C PRO A 52 -8.88 -8.77 6.56
N TYR A 53 -9.06 -8.24 5.35
CA TYR A 53 -8.94 -9.04 4.13
C TYR A 53 -7.51 -9.08 3.60
N LEU A 54 -6.68 -8.09 3.96
CA LEU A 54 -5.29 -8.01 3.52
C LEU A 54 -4.40 -7.58 4.68
N LYS A 55 -3.32 -8.32 4.88
CA LYS A 55 -2.18 -7.94 5.72
C LYS A 55 -0.91 -8.15 4.91
N THR A 56 -0.07 -7.13 4.82
CA THR A 56 1.27 -7.25 4.20
C THR A 56 2.37 -6.91 5.19
N TYR A 57 3.50 -7.60 5.07
CA TYR A 57 4.70 -7.37 5.87
C TYR A 57 5.70 -6.57 5.06
N LYS A 58 6.30 -5.57 5.70
CA LYS A 58 7.32 -4.71 5.12
C LYS A 58 8.48 -4.49 6.08
N LYS A 59 9.68 -4.25 5.55
CA LYS A 59 10.83 -3.73 6.32
C LYS A 59 11.26 -2.40 5.74
N LEU A 60 11.70 -1.48 6.61
CA LEU A 60 12.20 -0.18 6.18
C LEU A 60 13.72 -0.20 6.13
N VAL A 61 14.27 0.17 4.99
CA VAL A 61 15.69 0.47 4.83
C VAL A 61 15.83 1.98 4.61
N GLU A 62 16.50 2.66 5.54
CA GLU A 62 16.83 4.08 5.37
C GLU A 62 18.07 4.21 4.49
N VAL A 63 17.92 4.82 3.30
CA VAL A 63 19.02 5.06 2.36
C VAL A 63 19.62 6.46 2.59
N SER A 64 18.77 7.45 2.81
CA SER A 64 19.15 8.82 3.17
C SER A 64 18.02 9.53 3.93
N ASP A 65 18.19 10.81 4.23
CA ASP A 65 17.13 11.66 4.79
C ASP A 65 15.95 11.88 3.82
N LYS A 66 16.15 11.64 2.52
CA LYS A 66 15.16 11.85 1.45
C LYS A 66 14.85 10.59 0.64
N GLU A 67 15.39 9.44 1.02
CA GLU A 67 15.18 8.20 0.29
C GLU A 67 15.10 7.02 1.26
N VAL A 68 14.05 6.23 1.12
CA VAL A 68 13.85 4.99 1.88
C VAL A 68 13.37 3.89 0.94
N ILE A 69 13.64 2.64 1.31
CA ILE A 69 13.10 1.47 0.62
C ILE A 69 12.17 0.76 1.58
N LEU A 70 10.94 0.52 1.13
CA LEU A 70 9.97 -0.29 1.83
C LEU A 70 9.98 -1.69 1.21
N GLU A 71 10.81 -2.56 1.78
CA GLU A 71 10.95 -3.94 1.31
C GLU A 71 9.64 -4.71 1.47
N HIS A 72 9.26 -5.54 0.49
CA HIS A 72 8.09 -6.39 0.59
C HIS A 72 8.42 -7.80 1.09
N TRP A 73 7.77 -8.20 2.18
CA TRP A 73 7.95 -9.51 2.82
C TRP A 73 6.68 -10.37 2.74
N GLY A 74 5.87 -10.17 1.70
CA GLY A 74 4.65 -10.94 1.47
C GLY A 74 3.48 -10.57 2.40
N GLY A 75 2.56 -11.50 2.62
CA GLY A 75 1.30 -11.22 3.32
C GLY A 75 0.25 -12.33 3.22
N THR A 76 -1.02 -11.93 3.37
CA THR A 76 -2.20 -12.82 3.38
C THR A 76 -2.21 -13.85 2.25
N TYR A 77 -1.79 -13.47 1.04
CA TYR A 77 -1.92 -14.31 -0.15
C TYR A 77 -0.62 -14.97 -0.61
N SER A 78 0.53 -14.52 -0.12
CA SER A 78 1.85 -14.96 -0.60
C SER A 78 2.73 -15.61 0.48
N GLY A 79 2.23 -15.70 1.72
CA GLY A 79 3.04 -16.12 2.87
C GLY A 79 4.11 -15.09 3.24
N LEU A 80 5.02 -15.48 4.14
CA LEU A 80 6.10 -14.62 4.64
C LEU A 80 7.40 -14.91 3.90
N ALA A 81 7.63 -14.22 2.79
CA ALA A 81 8.85 -14.31 1.98
C ALA A 81 9.15 -12.95 1.35
N ARG A 82 10.44 -12.59 1.25
CA ARG A 82 10.84 -11.35 0.59
C ARG A 82 10.60 -11.44 -0.91
N ASN A 83 10.03 -10.39 -1.49
CA ASN A 83 9.84 -10.21 -2.92
C ASN A 83 10.41 -8.85 -3.33
N GLU A 84 11.63 -8.88 -3.89
CA GLU A 84 12.37 -7.69 -4.29
C GLU A 84 11.71 -6.95 -5.46
N ASP A 85 10.96 -7.66 -6.31
CA ASP A 85 10.22 -7.04 -7.43
C ASP A 85 9.05 -6.17 -6.97
N CYS A 86 8.68 -6.26 -5.68
CA CYS A 86 7.64 -5.48 -5.02
C CYS A 86 8.21 -4.52 -3.95
N ASP A 87 9.53 -4.37 -3.88
CA ASP A 87 10.17 -3.36 -3.03
C ASP A 87 9.84 -1.97 -3.58
N MET A 88 9.45 -1.04 -2.69
CA MET A 88 9.09 0.31 -3.10
C MET A 88 10.15 1.31 -2.66
N VAL A 89 10.78 1.97 -3.62
CA VAL A 89 11.64 3.13 -3.34
C VAL A 89 10.75 4.35 -3.17
N LEU A 90 10.84 5.01 -2.02
CA LEU A 90 10.14 6.25 -1.72
C LEU A 90 11.14 7.40 -1.61
N LYS A 91 10.82 8.51 -2.27
CA LYS A 91 11.62 9.74 -2.25
C LYS A 91 10.85 10.89 -1.64
N TYR A 92 11.52 11.69 -0.84
CA TYR A 92 10.99 12.92 -0.26
C TYR A 92 11.30 14.12 -1.15
N ASP A 93 10.28 14.79 -1.65
CA ASP A 93 10.41 15.95 -2.55
C ASP A 93 10.48 17.31 -1.81
N GLY A 94 10.51 17.28 -0.48
CA GLY A 94 10.40 18.48 0.37
C GLY A 94 8.99 18.71 0.93
N GLN A 95 7.98 18.05 0.34
CA GLN A 95 6.59 18.13 0.75
C GLN A 95 6.03 16.76 1.13
N ALA A 96 6.20 15.74 0.29
CA ALA A 96 5.60 14.42 0.42
C ALA A 96 6.63 13.31 0.20
N TRP A 97 6.36 12.13 0.76
CA TRP A 97 7.05 10.90 0.38
C TRP A 97 6.25 10.22 -0.71
N LEU A 98 6.89 9.97 -1.85
CA LEU A 98 6.26 9.38 -3.04
C LEU A 98 7.08 8.18 -3.49
N GLY A 99 6.41 7.06 -3.69
CA GLY A 99 7.00 5.84 -4.22
C GLY A 99 6.08 5.15 -5.19
N LYS A 100 6.69 4.39 -6.09
CA LYS A 100 6.00 3.49 -7.00
C LYS A 100 6.90 2.33 -7.38
N PHE A 101 6.30 1.24 -7.83
CA PHE A 101 7.02 0.17 -8.51
C PHE A 101 6.15 -0.41 -9.63
N ASP A 102 6.83 -0.99 -10.61
CA ASP A 102 6.25 -1.78 -11.68
C ASP A 102 6.85 -3.18 -11.56
N THR A 103 6.03 -4.22 -11.68
CA THR A 103 6.45 -5.61 -11.50
C THR A 103 5.80 -6.52 -12.55
N SER A 104 6.38 -7.69 -12.76
CA SER A 104 5.83 -8.75 -13.59
C SER A 104 6.11 -10.08 -12.91
N MET A 105 5.08 -10.89 -12.71
CA MET A 105 5.17 -12.17 -12.01
C MET A 105 4.42 -13.27 -12.79
N ASP A 106 4.96 -14.49 -12.76
CA ASP A 106 4.28 -15.66 -13.31
C ASP A 106 3.42 -16.30 -12.22
N GLU A 107 2.10 -16.18 -12.35
CA GLU A 107 1.15 -16.85 -11.46
C GLU A 107 0.37 -17.91 -12.21
N THR A 108 0.52 -19.17 -11.79
CA THR A 108 -0.21 -20.31 -12.38
C THR A 108 -0.05 -20.47 -13.90
N GLY A 109 1.08 -20.00 -14.45
CA GLY A 109 1.37 -20.04 -15.89
C GLY A 109 0.82 -18.86 -16.68
N GLU A 110 0.30 -17.83 -16.01
CA GLU A 110 -0.09 -16.56 -16.60
C GLU A 110 0.79 -15.41 -16.07
N VAL A 111 1.23 -14.54 -16.98
CA VAL A 111 1.98 -13.33 -16.62
C VAL A 111 1.01 -12.31 -16.05
N ILE A 112 1.24 -11.90 -14.80
CA ILE A 112 0.56 -10.80 -14.13
C ILE A 112 1.52 -9.61 -14.07
N THR A 113 1.09 -8.46 -14.60
CA THR A 113 1.84 -7.20 -14.51
C THR A 113 1.23 -6.32 -13.43
N GLY A 114 2.06 -5.77 -12.55
CA GLY A 114 1.63 -4.98 -11.40
C GLY A 114 2.17 -3.56 -11.46
N HIS A 115 1.35 -2.60 -11.03
CA HIS A 115 1.75 -1.23 -10.76
C HIS A 115 1.22 -0.83 -9.40
N ALA A 116 2.08 -0.28 -8.55
CA ALA A 116 1.66 0.24 -7.26
C ALA A 116 2.25 1.61 -6.98
N GLU A 117 1.49 2.44 -6.26
CA GLU A 117 1.88 3.78 -5.83
C GLU A 117 1.57 3.95 -4.34
N LEU A 118 2.49 4.61 -3.61
CA LEU A 118 2.28 5.06 -2.24
C LEU A 118 2.71 6.51 -2.12
N GLY A 119 1.80 7.36 -1.67
CA GLY A 119 2.08 8.75 -1.37
C GLY A 119 1.65 9.09 0.06
N VAL A 120 2.54 9.66 0.87
CA VAL A 120 2.16 10.15 2.20
C VAL A 120 2.59 11.61 2.40
N TYR A 121 1.61 12.41 2.81
CA TYR A 121 1.73 13.85 3.01
C TYR A 121 1.03 14.24 4.32
N GLY A 122 1.78 14.28 5.43
CA GLY A 122 1.26 14.56 6.76
C GLY A 122 0.10 13.65 7.15
N THR A 123 -1.14 14.14 7.07
CA THR A 123 -2.37 13.41 7.42
C THR A 123 -3.13 12.86 6.21
N LYS A 124 -2.52 12.86 5.02
CA LYS A 124 -3.09 12.30 3.78
C LYS A 124 -2.24 11.13 3.27
N LEU A 125 -2.91 10.06 2.88
CA LEU A 125 -2.30 8.86 2.31
C LEU A 125 -2.97 8.53 0.97
N PHE A 126 -2.16 8.22 -0.04
CA PHE A 126 -2.57 7.87 -1.38
C PHE A 126 -2.03 6.48 -1.69
N MET A 127 -2.89 5.59 -2.16
CA MET A 127 -2.50 4.25 -2.56
C MET A 127 -3.17 3.88 -3.87
N ARG A 128 -2.40 3.21 -4.74
CA ARG A 128 -2.92 2.51 -5.90
C ARG A 128 -2.20 1.18 -5.96
N ASP A 129 -2.96 0.12 -6.19
CA ASP A 129 -2.45 -1.18 -6.56
C ASP A 129 -3.26 -1.58 -7.79
N ARG A 130 -2.59 -1.98 -8.87
CA ARG A 130 -3.23 -2.39 -10.12
C ARG A 130 -2.45 -3.56 -10.69
N PHE A 131 -3.06 -4.73 -10.68
CA PHE A 131 -2.47 -5.94 -11.24
C PHE A 131 -3.34 -6.42 -12.39
N LEU A 132 -2.72 -6.64 -13.54
CA LEU A 132 -3.34 -6.99 -14.80
C LEU A 132 -2.88 -8.36 -15.27
N ASP A 133 -3.81 -9.14 -15.79
CA ASP A 133 -3.48 -10.37 -16.49
C ASP A 133 -2.90 -10.13 -17.89
N SER A 134 -2.54 -11.21 -18.57
CA SER A 134 -1.96 -11.19 -19.93
C SER A 134 -2.88 -10.54 -20.99
N LYS A 135 -4.17 -10.38 -20.69
CA LYS A 135 -5.20 -9.77 -21.55
C LYS A 135 -5.51 -8.33 -21.15
N GLY A 136 -4.80 -7.77 -20.16
CA GLY A 136 -5.01 -6.42 -19.66
C GLY A 136 -6.23 -6.26 -18.77
N ARG A 137 -6.80 -7.36 -18.24
CA ARG A 137 -7.93 -7.32 -17.30
C ARG A 137 -7.40 -7.19 -15.88
N ILE A 138 -8.06 -6.38 -15.06
CA ILE A 138 -7.71 -6.23 -13.65
C ILE A 138 -8.00 -7.53 -12.90
N VAL A 139 -6.95 -8.15 -12.35
CA VAL A 139 -7.06 -9.30 -11.44
C VAL A 139 -7.13 -8.83 -9.99
N TRP A 140 -6.33 -7.81 -9.63
CA TRP A 140 -6.33 -7.21 -8.30
C TRP A 140 -6.20 -5.69 -8.35
N GLY A 141 -6.79 -5.05 -7.34
CA GLY A 141 -6.73 -3.61 -7.18
C GLY A 141 -7.70 -2.86 -8.09
N ALA A 142 -7.31 -1.66 -8.54
CA ALA A 142 -8.17 -0.77 -9.31
C ALA A 142 -7.36 0.24 -10.14
N ASP A 143 -7.99 0.86 -11.14
CA ASP A 143 -7.39 1.97 -11.88
C ASP A 143 -7.30 3.25 -11.04
N GLU A 144 -8.19 3.40 -10.06
CA GLU A 144 -8.31 4.61 -9.27
C GLU A 144 -7.35 4.65 -8.09
N ILE A 145 -6.85 5.86 -7.80
CA ILE A 145 -6.11 6.12 -6.56
C ILE A 145 -7.10 6.20 -5.40
N TYR A 146 -6.86 5.40 -4.36
CA TYR A 146 -7.54 5.52 -3.08
C TYR A 146 -6.90 6.64 -2.27
N LYS A 147 -7.75 7.53 -1.75
CA LYS A 147 -7.36 8.71 -0.97
C LYS A 147 -7.87 8.56 0.45
N TYR A 148 -6.92 8.41 1.38
CA TYR A 148 -7.22 8.21 2.79
C TYR A 148 -6.85 9.45 3.60
N LEU A 149 -7.64 9.68 4.64
CA LEU A 149 -7.32 10.63 5.70
C LEU A 149 -6.97 9.85 6.97
N ARG A 150 -5.99 10.36 7.71
CA ARG A 150 -5.63 9.81 9.02
C ARG A 150 -6.81 9.94 9.98
N VAL A 151 -7.15 8.85 10.64
CA VAL A 151 -8.17 8.79 11.70
C VAL A 151 -7.46 9.07 13.02
N GLN A 152 -8.02 9.99 13.82
CA GLN A 152 -7.55 10.28 15.17
C GLN A 152 -7.97 9.18 16.14
#